data_AF-A0A1T1IE89-F1
#
_entry.id   AF-A0A1T1IE89-F1
#
_cell.length_a   1.000
_cell.length_b   1.000
_cell.length_c   1.000
_cell.angle_alpha   90.00
_cell.angle_beta   90.00
_cell.angle_gamma   90.00
#
_symmetry.space_group_name_H-M   'P 1'
#
loop_
_entity.id
_entity.type
_entity.pdbx_description
1 polymer ?
#
loop_
_entity_poly.entity_id
_entity_poly.type
_entity_poly.pdbx_seq_one_letter_code
_entity_poly.pdbx_strand_id
1 'polypeptide(L)'
;MSRSGYSDDCGGWDLICWRGAVNSALRGKRGQAFLVELRDALDAMPDKRLVADTLEADGQFCTLGVLGAKRGIDMGTIDAHCRETVSEAFGIAPAMAAEVVFENDECGWNETPEQRWQRMRKWIDSHIKELTP
;
A
#
# COMPACT_ATOMS: atom_id res chain seq x y z
N MET A 1 -6.84 9.93 -11.25
CA MET A 1 -6.81 8.46 -11.09
C MET A 1 -5.41 8.08 -10.67
N SER A 2 -5.26 7.34 -9.57
CA SER A 2 -3.99 6.72 -9.14
C SER A 2 -3.49 5.72 -10.17
N ARG A 3 -2.18 5.45 -10.15
CA ARG A 3 -1.55 4.45 -11.03
C ARG A 3 -2.22 3.07 -10.99
N SER A 4 -2.84 2.70 -9.87
CA SER A 4 -3.58 1.44 -9.71
C SER A 4 -4.89 1.37 -10.50
N GLY A 5 -5.22 2.41 -11.27
CA GLY A 5 -6.51 2.56 -11.95
C GLY A 5 -7.65 2.99 -11.02
N TYR A 6 -7.37 3.26 -9.73
CA TYR A 6 -8.37 3.75 -8.79
C TYR A 6 -8.52 5.28 -8.85
N SER A 7 -9.74 5.79 -8.65
CA SER A 7 -10.01 7.22 -8.40
C SER A 7 -11.11 7.33 -7.38
N ASP A 8 -10.98 8.29 -6.47
CA ASP A 8 -12.02 8.68 -5.52
C ASP A 8 -12.98 9.73 -6.10
N ASP A 9 -12.77 10.16 -7.35
CA ASP A 9 -13.70 11.01 -8.12
C ASP A 9 -14.94 10.24 -8.60
N CYS A 10 -15.02 8.93 -8.31
CA CYS A 10 -16.25 8.16 -8.42
C CYS A 10 -17.32 8.76 -7.49
N GLY A 11 -18.51 9.09 -8.00
CA GLY A 11 -19.62 9.57 -7.18
C GLY A 11 -20.60 8.48 -6.75
N GLY A 12 -21.36 8.71 -5.68
CA GLY A 12 -22.56 7.93 -5.36
C GLY A 12 -22.28 6.50 -4.89
N TRP A 13 -23.01 5.52 -5.45
CA TRP A 13 -23.03 4.13 -4.98
C TRP A 13 -21.71 3.40 -5.20
N ASP A 14 -21.03 3.64 -6.32
CA ASP A 14 -19.79 2.96 -6.66
C ASP A 14 -18.66 3.29 -5.67
N LEU A 15 -18.57 4.55 -5.24
CA LEU A 15 -17.64 4.96 -4.20
C LEU A 15 -17.97 4.32 -2.84
N ILE A 16 -19.26 4.24 -2.49
CA ILE A 16 -19.70 3.60 -1.23
C ILE A 16 -19.30 2.12 -1.23
N CYS A 17 -19.58 1.40 -2.32
CA CYS A 17 -19.19 0.00 -2.49
C CYS A 17 -17.67 -0.18 -2.41
N TRP A 18 -16.91 0.71 -3.07
CA TRP A 18 -15.45 0.69 -3.01
C TRP A 18 -14.93 0.87 -1.59
N ARG A 19 -15.40 1.90 -0.87
CA ARG A 19 -14.99 2.15 0.52
C ARG A 19 -15.40 1.01 1.45
N GLY A 20 -16.52 0.34 1.18
CA GLY A 20 -16.89 -0.92 1.84
C GLY A 20 -15.87 -2.04 1.59
N ALA A 21 -15.43 -2.24 0.34
CA ALA A 21 -14.45 -3.25 -0.03
C ALA A 21 -13.08 -2.99 0.61
N VAL A 22 -12.60 -1.73 0.59
CA VAL A 22 -11.36 -1.31 1.27
C VAL A 22 -11.43 -1.59 2.78
N ASN A 23 -12.50 -1.13 3.44
CA ASN A 23 -12.69 -1.36 4.87
C ASN A 23 -12.72 -2.85 5.24
N SER A 24 -13.40 -3.67 4.43
CA SER A 24 -13.44 -5.11 4.62
C SER A 24 -12.05 -5.74 4.49
N ALA A 25 -11.30 -5.36 3.44
CA ALA A 25 -9.98 -5.88 3.17
C ALA A 25 -8.97 -5.52 4.28
N LEU A 26 -8.96 -4.26 4.72
CA LEU A 26 -8.09 -3.78 5.80
C LEU A 26 -8.41 -4.48 7.14
N ARG A 27 -9.69 -4.68 7.47
CA ARG A 27 -10.11 -5.27 8.75
C ARG A 27 -10.05 -6.79 8.81
N GLY A 28 -9.96 -7.46 7.66
CA GLY A 28 -9.91 -8.91 7.57
C GLY A 28 -8.59 -9.50 8.09
N LYS A 29 -8.60 -10.78 8.49
CA LYS A 29 -7.43 -11.48 9.03
C LYS A 29 -6.19 -11.38 8.13
N ARG A 30 -6.40 -11.54 6.82
CA ARG A 30 -5.33 -11.44 5.80
C ARG A 30 -4.77 -10.02 5.69
N GLY A 31 -5.63 -9.01 5.68
CA GLY A 31 -5.21 -7.61 5.64
C GLY A 31 -4.46 -7.19 6.90
N GLN A 32 -4.92 -7.62 8.08
CA GLN A 32 -4.24 -7.34 9.35
C GLN A 32 -2.85 -8.00 9.41
N ALA A 33 -2.73 -9.27 9.02
CA ALA A 33 -1.43 -9.93 8.94
C ALA A 33 -0.47 -9.20 7.98
N PHE A 34 -0.99 -8.78 6.81
CA PHE A 34 -0.24 -7.99 5.85
C PHE A 34 0.21 -6.63 6.43
N LEU A 35 -0.68 -5.88 7.10
CA LEU A 35 -0.34 -4.57 7.67
C LEU A 35 0.74 -4.67 8.75
N VAL A 36 0.68 -5.70 9.61
CA VAL A 36 1.71 -5.99 10.61
C VAL A 36 3.05 -6.30 9.94
N GLU A 37 3.05 -7.15 8.91
CA GLU A 37 4.27 -7.51 8.20
C GLU A 37 4.88 -6.32 7.44
N LEU A 38 4.03 -5.49 6.83
CA LEU A 38 4.39 -4.27 6.12
C LEU A 38 4.96 -3.20 7.07
N ARG A 39 4.35 -3.04 8.24
CA ARG A 39 4.86 -2.19 9.32
C ARG A 39 6.28 -2.59 9.70
N ASP A 40 6.49 -3.87 9.99
CA ASP A 40 7.79 -4.39 10.38
C ASP A 40 8.81 -4.26 9.25
N ALA A 41 8.37 -4.34 7.98
CA ALA A 41 9.23 -4.12 6.82
C ALA A 41 9.66 -2.64 6.70
N LEU A 42 8.74 -1.70 6.89
CA LEU A 42 9.04 -0.26 6.89
C LEU A 42 9.99 0.13 8.03
N ASP A 43 9.79 -0.43 9.22
CA ASP A 43 10.61 -0.15 10.40
C ASP A 43 12.04 -0.71 10.24
N ALA A 44 12.21 -1.80 9.47
CA ALA A 44 13.50 -2.42 9.18
C ALA A 44 14.28 -1.74 8.04
N MET A 45 13.71 -0.76 7.34
CA MET A 45 14.40 -0.05 6.26
C MET A 45 15.63 0.70 6.81
N PRO A 46 16.82 0.53 6.21
CA PRO A 46 18.01 1.28 6.60
C PRO A 46 17.88 2.77 6.26
N ASP A 47 17.23 3.07 5.14
CA ASP A 47 16.91 4.42 4.71
C ASP A 47 15.39 4.59 4.63
N LYS A 48 14.84 5.53 5.40
CA LYS A 48 13.40 5.72 5.61
C LYS A 48 12.82 6.63 4.55
N ARG A 49 12.90 6.17 3.30
CA ARG A 49 12.49 6.91 2.11
C ARG A 49 11.65 6.03 1.20
N LEU A 50 10.54 6.56 0.71
CA LEU A 50 9.66 5.87 -0.23
C LEU A 50 9.60 6.59 -1.57
N VAL A 51 9.67 5.84 -2.67
CA VAL A 51 9.38 6.35 -4.02
C VAL A 51 7.89 6.28 -4.32
N ALA A 52 7.46 7.07 -5.30
CA ALA A 52 6.11 7.05 -5.85
C ALA A 52 6.15 6.47 -7.28
N ASP A 53 4.97 6.12 -7.80
CA ASP A 53 4.73 5.70 -9.20
C ASP A 53 5.35 4.37 -9.65
N THR A 54 6.34 3.82 -8.92
CA THR A 54 6.91 2.48 -9.17
C THR A 54 6.84 1.56 -7.94
N LEU A 55 7.00 0.25 -8.11
CA LEU A 55 7.23 -0.69 -6.99
C LEU A 55 8.69 -0.61 -6.53
N GLU A 56 9.62 -0.49 -7.48
CA GLU A 56 11.06 -0.37 -7.27
C GLU A 56 11.66 0.56 -8.32
N ALA A 57 12.61 1.41 -7.91
CA ALA A 57 13.54 2.09 -8.81
C ALA A 57 14.87 2.33 -8.09
N ASP A 58 15.98 1.93 -8.72
CA ASP A 58 17.34 2.14 -8.21
C ASP A 58 17.53 1.65 -6.76
N GLY A 59 16.95 0.49 -6.42
CA GLY A 59 16.99 -0.08 -5.06
C GLY A 59 16.16 0.66 -4.01
N GLN A 60 15.35 1.64 -4.42
CA GLN A 60 14.35 2.30 -3.58
C GLN A 60 12.96 1.76 -3.89
N PHE A 61 12.07 1.78 -2.91
CA PHE A 61 10.78 1.12 -2.99
C PHE A 61 9.62 2.05 -2.64
N CYS A 62 8.44 1.81 -3.21
CA CYS A 62 7.21 2.34 -2.64
C CYS A 62 6.79 1.51 -1.42
N THR A 63 5.70 1.90 -0.75
CA THR A 63 5.19 1.16 0.42
C THR A 63 5.06 -0.35 0.16
N LEU A 64 4.42 -0.77 -0.94
CA LEU A 64 4.30 -2.19 -1.27
C LEU A 64 5.65 -2.82 -1.64
N GLY A 65 6.49 -2.10 -2.38
CA GLY A 65 7.80 -2.58 -2.80
C GLY A 65 8.72 -2.93 -1.62
N VAL A 66 8.62 -2.20 -0.50
CA VAL A 66 9.39 -2.52 0.72
C VAL A 66 9.08 -3.93 1.20
N LEU A 67 7.80 -4.30 1.21
CA LEU A 67 7.40 -5.65 1.57
C LEU A 67 7.75 -6.67 0.48
N GLY A 68 7.68 -6.26 -0.80
CA GLY A 68 8.07 -7.08 -1.94
C GLY A 68 9.53 -7.52 -1.84
N ALA A 69 10.42 -6.56 -1.56
CA ALA A 69 11.83 -6.80 -1.30
C ALA A 69 12.05 -7.74 -0.11
N LYS A 70 11.35 -7.53 1.01
CA LYS A 70 11.43 -8.42 2.20
C LYS A 70 10.98 -9.85 1.89
N ARG A 71 9.99 -10.01 1.01
CA ARG A 71 9.45 -11.32 0.57
C ARG A 71 10.24 -11.96 -0.57
N GLY A 72 11.23 -11.28 -1.14
CA GLY A 72 11.98 -11.77 -2.31
C GLY A 72 11.13 -11.84 -3.58
N ILE A 73 10.12 -10.97 -3.72
CA ILE A 73 9.28 -10.88 -4.91
C ILE A 73 10.06 -10.14 -6.01
N ASP A 74 10.13 -10.73 -7.21
CA ASP A 74 10.69 -10.06 -8.39
C ASP A 74 9.70 -9.00 -8.93
N MET A 75 9.88 -7.76 -8.46
CA MET A 75 9.02 -6.63 -8.81
C MET A 75 9.11 -6.23 -10.29
N GLY A 76 10.19 -6.59 -10.99
CA GLY A 76 10.34 -6.30 -12.43
C GLY A 76 9.33 -7.04 -13.31
N THR A 77 8.68 -8.07 -12.76
CA THR A 77 7.65 -8.87 -13.46
C THR A 77 6.22 -8.39 -13.19
N ILE A 78 6.04 -7.43 -12.28
CA ILE A 78 4.73 -6.96 -11.85
C ILE A 78 4.44 -5.62 -12.53
N ASP A 79 3.32 -5.55 -13.23
CA ASP A 79 2.78 -4.26 -13.69
C ASP A 79 2.32 -3.43 -12.49
N ALA A 80 3.09 -2.40 -12.15
CA ALA A 80 2.81 -1.49 -11.03
C ALA A 80 1.52 -0.67 -11.21
N HIS A 81 0.98 -0.61 -12.42
CA HIS A 81 -0.26 0.10 -12.75
C HIS A 81 -1.51 -0.81 -12.73
N CYS A 82 -1.32 -2.12 -12.52
CA CYS A 82 -2.40 -3.09 -12.48
C CYS A 82 -2.61 -3.61 -11.05
N ARG A 83 -3.67 -3.14 -10.38
CA ARG A 83 -3.94 -3.55 -8.98
C ARG A 83 -4.18 -5.05 -8.84
N GLU A 84 -4.69 -5.71 -9.88
CA GLU A 84 -4.97 -7.14 -9.89
C GLU A 84 -3.65 -7.93 -9.79
N THR A 85 -2.67 -7.66 -10.65
CA THR A 85 -1.35 -8.33 -10.64
C THR A 85 -0.59 -8.03 -9.35
N VAL A 86 -0.63 -6.77 -8.88
CA VAL A 86 -0.05 -6.40 -7.59
C VAL A 86 -0.72 -7.18 -6.47
N SER A 87 -2.05 -7.20 -6.41
CA SER A 87 -2.76 -7.90 -5.33
C SER A 87 -2.49 -9.40 -5.28
N GLU A 88 -2.34 -10.03 -6.45
CA GLU A 88 -1.99 -11.45 -6.58
C GLU A 88 -0.59 -11.72 -6.04
N ALA A 89 0.41 -10.95 -6.47
CA ALA A 89 1.79 -11.09 -6.02
C ALA A 89 1.93 -10.90 -4.49
N PHE A 90 1.16 -9.97 -3.91
CA PHE A 90 1.20 -9.68 -2.48
C PHE A 90 0.21 -10.53 -1.65
N GLY A 91 -0.65 -11.31 -2.29
CA GLY A 91 -1.64 -12.16 -1.62
C GLY A 91 -2.70 -11.35 -0.85
N ILE A 92 -3.11 -10.18 -1.34
CA ILE A 92 -4.11 -9.30 -0.72
C ILE A 92 -5.30 -9.07 -1.64
N ALA A 93 -6.32 -8.34 -1.17
CA ALA A 93 -7.44 -7.96 -2.04
C ALA A 93 -7.02 -6.83 -3.00
N PRO A 94 -7.51 -6.81 -4.26
CA PRO A 94 -7.26 -5.70 -5.20
C PRO A 94 -7.59 -4.31 -4.61
N ALA A 95 -8.68 -4.22 -3.84
CA ALA A 95 -9.07 -2.99 -3.17
C ALA A 95 -8.01 -2.50 -2.15
N MET A 96 -7.37 -3.42 -1.43
CA MET A 96 -6.32 -3.06 -0.47
C MET A 96 -5.01 -2.68 -1.18
N ALA A 97 -4.64 -3.41 -2.24
CA ALA A 97 -3.48 -3.05 -3.05
C ALA A 97 -3.62 -1.64 -3.62
N ALA A 98 -4.78 -1.34 -4.23
CA ALA A 98 -5.10 -0.03 -4.77
C ALA A 98 -5.11 1.06 -3.69
N GLU A 99 -5.68 0.80 -2.51
CA GLU A 99 -5.70 1.78 -1.41
C GLU A 99 -4.29 2.11 -0.92
N VAL A 100 -3.43 1.11 -0.71
CA VAL A 100 -2.04 1.35 -0.27
C VAL A 100 -1.25 2.14 -1.32
N VAL A 101 -1.47 1.85 -2.60
CA VAL A 101 -0.85 2.58 -3.72
C VAL A 101 -1.35 4.02 -3.80
N PHE A 102 -2.66 4.24 -3.72
CA PHE A 102 -3.26 5.56 -3.68
C PHE A 102 -2.73 6.39 -2.51
N GLU A 103 -2.69 5.80 -1.31
CA GLU A 103 -2.13 6.46 -0.13
C GLU A 103 -0.64 6.78 -0.33
N ASN A 104 0.15 5.87 -0.89
CA ASN A 104 1.57 6.12 -1.15
C ASN A 104 1.78 7.31 -2.09
N ASP A 105 1.03 7.37 -3.17
CA ASP A 105 1.31 8.27 -4.30
C ASP A 105 0.57 9.61 -4.23
N GLU A 106 -0.69 9.62 -3.77
CA GLU A 106 -1.63 10.73 -4.00
C GLU A 106 -1.94 11.56 -2.74
N CYS A 107 -1.88 10.97 -1.55
CA CYS A 107 -2.33 11.62 -0.31
C CYS A 107 -1.32 12.61 0.31
N GLY A 108 -0.15 12.77 -0.29
CA GLY A 108 0.89 13.70 0.15
C GLY A 108 0.85 15.02 -0.61
N TRP A 109 0.98 16.16 0.09
CA TRP A 109 1.12 17.47 -0.57
C TRP A 109 2.55 17.96 -0.54
N ASN A 110 3.19 18.03 -1.72
CA ASN A 110 4.58 18.46 -1.91
C ASN A 110 5.56 17.79 -0.91
N GLU A 111 5.39 16.48 -0.71
CA GLU A 111 6.14 15.71 0.29
C GLU A 111 7.48 15.22 -0.23
N THR A 112 8.50 15.19 0.64
CA THR A 112 9.75 14.47 0.37
C THR A 112 9.57 12.95 0.51
N PRO A 113 10.48 12.12 -0.03
CA PRO A 113 10.45 10.67 0.18
C PRO A 113 10.44 10.22 1.65
N GLU A 114 11.09 10.97 2.56
CA GLU A 114 11.04 10.72 4.00
C GLU A 114 9.68 11.06 4.61
N GLN A 115 9.09 12.18 4.19
CA GLN A 115 7.77 12.57 4.67
C GLN A 115 6.71 11.57 4.23
N ARG A 116 6.83 11.05 3.00
CA ARG A 116 6.02 9.93 2.51
C ARG A 116 6.17 8.70 3.40
N TRP A 117 7.40 8.31 3.73
CA TRP A 117 7.64 7.19 4.65
C TRP A 117 6.96 7.40 6.01
N GLN A 118 7.11 8.58 6.61
CA GLN A 118 6.50 8.90 7.90
C GLN A 118 4.96 8.84 7.85
N ARG A 119 4.38 9.40 6.79
CA ARG A 119 2.93 9.40 6.56
C ARG A 119 2.40 7.98 6.37
N MET A 120 3.04 7.18 5.52
CA MET A 120 2.65 5.79 5.27
C MET A 120 2.80 4.93 6.52
N ARG A 121 3.88 5.12 7.29
CA ARG A 121 4.08 4.41 8.56
C ARG A 121 2.99 4.71 9.57
N LYS A 122 2.56 5.98 9.68
CA LYS A 122 1.44 6.41 10.53
C LYS A 122 0.10 5.87 10.02
N TRP A 123 -0.13 5.90 8.71
CA TRP A 123 -1.34 5.37 8.09
C TRP A 123 -1.50 3.87 8.37
N ILE A 124 -0.44 3.08 8.18
CA ILE A 124 -0.44 1.64 8.48
C ILE A 124 -0.77 1.39 9.95
N ASP A 125 -0.12 2.13 10.86
CA ASP A 125 -0.34 2.00 12.30
C ASP A 125 -1.81 2.21 12.67
N SER A 126 -2.44 3.24 12.10
CA SER A 126 -3.84 3.57 12.36
C SER A 126 -4.84 2.50 11.88
N HIS A 127 -4.41 1.59 11.00
CA HIS A 127 -5.23 0.51 10.47
C HIS A 127 -4.96 -0.86 11.12
N ILE A 128 -3.91 -0.97 11.92
CA ILE A 128 -3.65 -2.19 12.72
C ILE A 128 -4.55 -2.14 13.93
N LYS A 129 -5.38 -3.18 14.10
CA LYS A 129 -6.15 -3.35 15.33
C LYS A 129 -5.19 -3.80 16.43
N GLU A 130 -5.19 -3.10 17.56
CA GLU A 130 -4.58 -3.63 18.78
C GLU A 130 -5.22 -4.99 19.06
N LEU A 131 -4.39 -6.04 19.13
CA LEU A 131 -4.83 -7.33 19.65
C LEU A 131 -5.20 -7.09 21.10
N THR A 132 -6.50 -6.93 21.38
CA THR A 132 -6.99 -7.06 22.75
C THR A 132 -6.65 -8.49 23.19
N PRO A 133 -5.89 -8.69 24.29
CA PRO A 133 -5.57 -10.01 24.79
C PRO A 133 -6.82 -10.83 25.13
#